data_AF-A0A2Z6N266-F1
#
_entry.id   AF-A0A2Z6N266-F1
#
_cell.length_a   1.000
_cell.length_b   1.000
_cell.length_c   1.000
_cell.angle_alpha   90.00
_cell.angle_beta   90.00
_cell.angle_gamma   90.00
#
_symmetry.space_group_name_H-M   'P 1'
#
loop_
_entity.id
_entity.type
_entity.pdbx_description
1 polymer ?
#
loop_
_entity_poly.entity_id
_entity_poly.type
_entity_poly.pdbx_seq_one_letter_code
_entity_poly.pdbx_strand_id
1 'polypeptide(L)'
;MGNLAETKPHAVLVPFPAQGHINALFKLAKLLHLRGFHLTFVNTEYNHKRLVKSRGSNSLDGFNGFNFETIPDGLTPLEGNGDVTQNEASLRQSIRKNFLRPFGELLAKLHDSAIAGVTPPVTCIVSDCFMPFTIQAAEEHALPIILFSPASATGFYAALHFRTLLDKCLIPLKDDSYLTNGYLDTKVDCIPGLKNLRLKDLPDFIRTTDPNDPKVEFVTEAANKFHKASSIVLNTYNEIESDVMNELYSMFPSIYTIGPLSSFLNQTPQNHLASLSSNLWKEDTKCLEWLETKEFGSVVYVNFGSITVMTPEQLVEFAWGLANSKKPFLWIIRPDLVIGGSSILSSKFKNEISDRGLIISWCPQERVLNHPSIGGFLTHCGWNSTTESICAGVPMLCWPFYADQPTNCKYICDKWEIGIKIDTNVKREKVENLINELMVGDKGKKMRHNVMELKKKADENTSPGGCSYINLEKVINETSTPHALHVLLDMNPLSTSTPPRIVEPLKQDNCCQQLALYSGSYPVSLSYWAAHHSPLRGPLAQRWGQLYKLSLTGEQGTTPPLRWTIAA
;
A
#
# COMPACT_ATOMS: atom_id res chain seq x y z
N MET A 1 41.33 15.85 22.60
CA MET A 1 40.53 15.06 21.64
C MET A 1 39.70 14.09 22.47
N GLY A 2 38.47 14.47 22.80
CA GLY A 2 37.56 13.57 23.52
C GLY A 2 37.07 12.49 22.57
N ASN A 3 37.04 11.24 23.03
CA ASN A 3 36.37 10.14 22.34
C ASN A 3 34.92 10.56 22.05
N LEU A 4 34.61 10.93 20.80
CA LEU A 4 33.25 10.86 20.28
C LEU A 4 32.88 9.38 20.31
N ALA A 5 32.22 8.94 21.37
CA ALA A 5 31.52 7.67 21.34
C ALA A 5 30.61 7.72 20.10
N GLU A 6 30.77 6.78 19.17
CA GLU A 6 29.91 6.70 17.98
C GLU A 6 28.45 6.71 18.43
N THR A 7 27.76 7.82 18.19
CA THR A 7 26.36 7.96 18.56
C THR A 7 25.55 7.02 17.67
N LYS A 8 24.92 6.02 18.29
CA LYS A 8 24.05 5.05 17.62
C LYS A 8 23.01 5.80 16.75
N PRO A 9 22.90 5.51 15.44
CA PRO A 9 21.95 6.20 14.58
C PRO A 9 20.52 5.90 15.01
N HIS A 10 19.63 6.89 14.92
CA HIS A 10 18.24 6.78 15.37
C HIS A 10 17.28 7.11 14.22
N ALA A 11 16.59 6.09 13.72
CA ALA A 11 15.58 6.23 12.68
C ALA A 11 14.15 6.27 13.27
N VAL A 12 13.36 7.24 12.84
CA VAL A 12 11.91 7.29 13.10
C VAL A 12 11.18 6.72 11.89
N LEU A 13 10.44 5.61 12.06
CA LEU A 13 9.72 4.94 10.98
C LEU A 13 8.23 5.23 11.02
N VAL A 14 7.67 5.64 9.87
CA VAL A 14 6.27 6.06 9.76
C VAL A 14 5.57 5.31 8.62
N PRO A 15 4.87 4.19 8.89
CA PRO A 15 4.10 3.47 7.88
C PRO A 15 2.80 4.20 7.55
N PHE A 16 2.26 3.99 6.34
CA PHE A 16 0.85 4.29 6.13
C PHE A 16 -0.01 3.39 7.05
N PRO A 17 -1.09 3.88 7.69
CA PRO A 17 -1.83 3.15 8.74
C PRO A 17 -2.72 1.99 8.24
N ALA A 18 -2.18 1.12 7.38
CA ALA A 18 -2.82 -0.10 6.89
C ALA A 18 -1.88 -1.31 7.01
N GLN A 19 -2.45 -2.50 7.25
CA GLN A 19 -1.71 -3.75 7.50
C GLN A 19 -0.56 -4.00 6.53
N GLY A 20 -0.80 -3.87 5.22
CA GLY A 20 0.21 -4.15 4.20
C GLY A 20 1.43 -3.21 4.29
N HIS A 21 1.18 -1.94 4.56
CA HIS A 21 2.21 -0.92 4.67
C HIS A 21 3.00 -1.08 5.98
N ILE A 22 2.29 -1.29 7.10
CA ILE A 22 2.90 -1.57 8.41
C ILE A 22 3.80 -2.81 8.31
N ASN A 23 3.32 -3.91 7.73
CA ASN A 23 4.11 -5.14 7.61
C ASN A 23 5.39 -4.95 6.80
N ALA A 24 5.30 -4.27 5.65
CA ALA A 24 6.44 -4.04 4.80
C ALA A 24 7.49 -3.15 5.49
N LEU A 25 7.08 -2.03 6.06
CA LEU A 25 8.01 -1.12 6.74
C LEU A 25 8.55 -1.73 8.04
N PHE A 26 7.77 -2.57 8.73
CA PHE A 26 8.23 -3.27 9.92
C PHE A 26 9.32 -4.30 9.61
N LYS A 27 9.26 -4.97 8.46
CA LYS A 27 10.35 -5.84 7.98
C LYS A 27 11.63 -5.04 7.75
N LEU A 28 11.54 -3.87 7.12
CA LEU A 28 12.67 -2.96 6.99
C LEU A 28 13.19 -2.48 8.36
N ALA A 29 12.31 -2.16 9.30
CA ALA A 29 12.67 -1.81 10.67
C ALA A 29 13.54 -2.91 11.31
N LYS A 30 13.15 -4.18 11.19
CA LYS A 30 13.94 -5.31 11.70
C LYS A 30 15.34 -5.35 11.08
N LEU A 31 15.45 -5.12 9.76
CA LEU A 31 16.76 -5.08 9.09
C LEU A 31 17.63 -3.91 9.58
N LEU A 32 17.06 -2.72 9.75
CA LEU A 32 17.79 -1.56 10.29
C LEU A 32 18.24 -1.80 11.73
N HIS A 33 17.39 -2.41 12.56
CA HIS A 33 17.74 -2.74 13.95
C HIS A 33 18.90 -3.74 14.03
N LEU A 34 18.89 -4.77 13.18
CA LEU A 34 19.99 -5.74 13.07
C LEU A 34 21.31 -5.10 12.62
N ARG A 35 21.25 -3.88 12.08
CA ARG A 35 22.39 -3.07 11.64
C ARG A 35 22.74 -1.95 12.62
N GLY A 36 22.25 -2.05 13.85
CA GLY A 36 22.66 -1.18 14.95
C GLY A 36 21.86 0.11 15.06
N PHE A 37 20.73 0.27 14.36
CA PHE A 37 19.89 1.45 14.56
C PHE A 37 19.12 1.37 15.88
N HIS A 38 19.00 2.53 16.55
CA HIS A 38 17.91 2.80 17.47
C HIS A 38 16.67 3.15 16.65
N LEU A 39 15.53 2.55 16.95
CA LEU A 39 14.31 2.75 16.16
C LEU A 39 13.18 3.28 17.02
N THR A 40 12.44 4.22 16.45
CA THR A 40 11.11 4.61 16.92
C THR A 40 10.11 4.30 15.81
N PHE A 41 9.29 3.27 16.00
CA PHE A 41 8.26 2.87 15.06
C PHE A 41 6.93 3.53 15.43
N VAL A 42 6.43 4.42 14.58
CA VAL A 42 5.27 5.27 14.87
C VAL A 42 4.01 4.64 14.31
N ASN A 43 3.11 4.20 15.19
CA ASN A 43 1.77 3.77 14.80
C ASN A 43 0.75 4.90 15.00
N THR A 44 -0.40 4.82 14.34
CA THR A 44 -1.59 5.51 14.84
C THR A 44 -2.03 4.86 16.16
N GLU A 45 -2.60 5.62 17.10
CA GLU A 45 -3.20 5.06 18.33
C GLU A 45 -4.17 3.91 18.05
N TYR A 46 -4.96 4.01 16.98
CA TYR A 46 -5.88 2.97 16.54
C TYR A 46 -5.16 1.64 16.24
N ASN A 47 -4.21 1.65 15.30
CA ASN A 47 -3.45 0.46 14.95
C ASN A 47 -2.57 -0.05 16.11
N HIS A 48 -2.04 0.83 16.97
CA HIS A 48 -1.31 0.42 18.16
C HIS A 48 -2.20 -0.42 19.10
N LYS A 49 -3.43 0.03 19.37
CA LYS A 49 -4.42 -0.73 20.16
C LYS A 49 -4.75 -2.09 19.50
N ARG A 50 -4.83 -2.14 18.17
CA ARG A 50 -5.06 -3.40 17.43
C ARG A 50 -3.89 -4.38 17.54
N LEU A 51 -2.65 -3.90 17.46
CA LEU A 51 -1.45 -4.71 17.68
C LEU A 51 -1.45 -5.33 19.08
N VAL A 52 -1.70 -4.52 20.11
CA VAL A 52 -1.80 -5.00 21.50
C VAL A 52 -2.91 -6.03 21.66
N LYS A 53 -4.09 -5.79 21.06
CA LYS A 53 -5.22 -6.71 21.14
C LYS A 53 -4.95 -8.06 20.44
N SER A 54 -4.28 -8.03 19.30
CA SER A 54 -4.01 -9.23 18.50
C SER A 54 -2.87 -10.07 19.05
N ARG A 55 -1.86 -9.45 19.67
CA ARG A 55 -0.62 -10.12 20.12
C ARG A 55 -0.42 -10.16 21.63
N GLY A 56 -1.21 -9.43 22.41
CA GLY A 56 -1.11 -9.35 23.87
C GLY A 56 -0.47 -8.05 24.38
N SER A 57 -0.62 -7.77 25.69
CA SER A 57 -0.17 -6.54 26.36
C SER A 57 1.31 -6.23 26.16
N ASN A 58 2.13 -7.28 26.11
CA ASN A 58 3.59 -7.16 26.07
C ASN A 58 4.14 -7.18 24.64
N SER A 59 3.29 -7.18 23.62
CA SER A 59 3.69 -7.29 22.21
C SER A 59 4.46 -6.07 21.68
N LEU A 60 4.34 -4.94 22.39
CA LEU A 60 4.98 -3.67 22.09
C LEU A 60 5.91 -3.22 23.22
N ASP A 61 6.20 -4.10 24.19
CA ASP A 61 7.27 -3.87 25.15
C ASP A 61 8.55 -3.74 24.32
N GLY A 62 9.05 -2.51 24.21
CA GLY A 62 10.17 -2.19 23.34
C GLY A 62 11.38 -3.07 23.64
N PHE A 63 12.14 -3.40 22.60
CA PHE A 63 13.45 -4.04 22.78
C PHE A 63 14.49 -2.95 23.04
N ASN A 64 15.66 -3.33 23.53
CA ASN A 64 16.74 -2.37 23.72
C ASN A 64 17.09 -1.67 22.38
N GLY A 65 16.65 -0.42 22.22
CA GLY A 65 16.79 0.35 20.99
C GLY A 65 15.75 0.08 19.90
N PHE A 66 14.59 -0.49 20.23
CA PHE A 66 13.42 -0.58 19.34
C PHE A 66 12.17 -0.19 20.12
N ASN A 67 11.71 1.04 19.95
CA ASN A 67 10.58 1.62 20.66
C ASN A 67 9.38 1.79 19.73
N PHE A 68 8.18 1.67 20.30
CA PHE A 68 6.92 2.00 19.62
C PHE A 68 6.36 3.29 20.20
N GLU A 69 6.00 4.21 19.32
CA GLU A 69 5.32 5.46 19.69
C GLU A 69 4.00 5.57 18.94
N THR A 70 3.14 6.48 19.39
CA THR A 70 1.83 6.69 18.79
C THR A 70 1.55 8.14 18.47
N ILE A 71 0.83 8.36 17.38
CA ILE A 71 0.18 9.63 17.06
C ILE A 71 -1.33 9.42 16.86
N PRO A 72 -2.18 10.41 17.18
CA PRO A 72 -3.60 10.34 16.88
C PRO A 72 -3.81 10.35 15.35
N ASP A 73 -4.82 9.63 14.89
CA ASP A 73 -5.19 9.57 13.46
C ASP A 73 -6.19 10.65 13.04
N GLY A 74 -6.66 11.49 13.98
CA GLY A 74 -7.60 12.58 13.71
C GLY A 74 -9.00 12.13 13.26
N LEU A 75 -9.35 10.86 13.44
CA LEU A 75 -10.66 10.30 13.10
C LEU A 75 -11.52 10.11 14.34
N THR A 76 -12.84 10.24 14.18
CA THR A 76 -13.78 9.90 15.25
C THR A 76 -13.65 8.41 15.58
N PRO A 77 -13.55 8.01 16.86
CA PRO A 77 -13.54 6.61 17.23
C PRO A 77 -14.77 5.91 16.65
N LEU A 78 -14.57 4.80 15.93
CA LEU A 78 -15.68 3.98 15.47
C LEU A 78 -16.44 3.47 16.70
N GLU A 79 -17.76 3.70 16.75
CA GLU A 79 -18.60 3.12 17.81
C GLU A 79 -18.56 1.59 17.71
N GLY A 80 -18.25 0.93 18.82
CA GLY A 80 -18.04 -0.51 18.89
C GLY A 80 -16.59 -0.91 18.63
N ASN A 81 -16.12 -1.93 19.36
CA ASN A 81 -14.76 -2.48 19.34
C ASN A 81 -14.36 -3.17 18.01
N GLY A 82 -14.71 -2.58 16.86
CA GLY A 82 -14.41 -3.09 15.53
C GLY A 82 -12.91 -3.16 15.31
N ASP A 83 -12.36 -4.37 15.42
CA ASP A 83 -11.04 -4.74 14.91
C ASP A 83 -11.15 -4.87 13.38
N VAL A 84 -11.35 -3.73 12.71
CA VAL A 84 -11.67 -3.65 11.28
C VAL A 84 -10.74 -2.66 10.58
N THR A 85 -10.65 -2.75 9.26
CA THR A 85 -9.88 -1.78 8.48
C THR A 85 -10.62 -0.44 8.45
N GLN A 86 -9.92 0.66 8.74
CA GLN A 86 -10.48 2.02 8.68
C GLN A 86 -10.84 2.40 7.23
N ASN A 87 -11.84 3.26 7.07
CA ASN A 87 -12.19 3.78 5.75
C ASN A 87 -11.00 4.56 5.16
N GLU A 88 -10.48 4.10 4.01
CA GLU A 88 -9.25 4.66 3.46
C GLU A 88 -9.40 6.11 2.97
N ALA A 89 -10.59 6.54 2.52
CA ALA A 89 -10.80 7.91 2.05
C ALA A 89 -10.71 8.90 3.21
N SER A 90 -11.39 8.61 4.33
CA SER A 90 -11.30 9.39 5.56
C SER A 90 -9.87 9.42 6.10
N LEU A 91 -9.17 8.28 6.08
CA LEU A 91 -7.80 8.18 6.55
C LEU A 91 -6.84 9.05 5.70
N ARG A 92 -6.91 8.99 4.37
CA ARG A 92 -6.11 9.85 3.48
C ARG A 92 -6.39 11.33 3.72
N GLN A 93 -7.66 11.70 3.88
CA GLN A 93 -8.02 13.09 4.18
C GLN A 93 -7.44 13.54 5.53
N SER A 94 -7.47 12.67 6.54
CA SER A 94 -6.89 12.96 7.85
C SER A 94 -5.37 13.06 7.79
N ILE A 95 -4.68 12.18 7.06
CA ILE A 95 -3.22 12.24 6.84
C ILE A 95 -2.82 13.61 6.28
N ARG A 96 -3.57 14.15 5.31
CA ARG A 96 -3.30 15.47 4.72
C ARG A 96 -3.44 16.63 5.71
N LYS A 97 -4.30 16.50 6.73
CA LYS A 97 -4.72 17.64 7.58
C LYS A 97 -4.22 17.58 9.02
N ASN A 98 -4.12 16.38 9.58
CA ASN A 98 -4.10 16.17 11.03
C ASN A 98 -2.82 15.49 11.54
N PHE A 99 -1.98 14.93 10.66
CA PHE A 99 -0.82 14.12 11.09
C PHE A 99 0.46 14.94 11.32
N LEU A 100 0.65 16.06 10.61
CA LEU A 100 1.88 16.85 10.68
C LEU A 100 2.18 17.34 12.10
N ARG A 101 1.20 17.99 12.74
CA ARG A 101 1.39 18.60 14.06
C ARG A 101 1.72 17.55 15.15
N PRO A 102 0.93 16.48 15.34
CA PRO A 102 1.27 15.47 16.33
C PRO A 102 2.61 14.77 16.06
N PHE A 103 2.99 14.62 14.79
CA PHE A 103 4.29 14.07 14.45
C PHE A 103 5.45 15.01 14.80
N GLY A 104 5.30 16.32 14.57
CA GLY A 104 6.28 17.32 15.03
C GLY A 104 6.41 17.36 16.56
N GLU A 105 5.29 17.25 17.29
CA GLU A 105 5.28 17.13 18.76
C GLU A 105 6.04 15.86 19.23
N LEU A 106 5.90 14.74 18.51
CA LEU A 106 6.66 13.53 18.78
C LEU A 106 8.17 13.71 18.52
N LEU A 107 8.56 14.35 17.41
CA LEU A 107 9.98 14.64 17.13
C LEU A 107 10.60 15.54 18.21
N ALA A 108 9.87 16.55 18.69
CA ALA A 108 10.31 17.39 19.80
C ALA A 108 10.50 16.58 21.10
N LYS A 109 9.54 15.69 21.43
CA LYS A 109 9.67 14.77 22.59
C LYS A 109 10.91 13.88 22.49
N LEU A 110 11.21 13.34 21.31
CA LEU A 110 12.39 12.51 21.07
C LEU A 110 13.70 13.32 21.18
N HIS A 111 13.68 14.58 20.73
CA HIS A 111 14.79 15.50 20.89
C HIS A 111 15.09 15.80 22.37
N ASP A 112 14.06 16.11 23.17
CA ASP A 112 14.19 16.34 24.61
C ASP A 112 14.71 15.09 25.33
N SER A 113 14.23 13.91 24.93
CA SER A 113 14.70 12.61 25.44
C SER A 113 16.18 12.38 25.12
N ALA A 114 16.65 12.88 23.97
CA ALA A 114 18.05 12.80 23.60
C ALA A 114 18.94 13.78 24.39
N ILE A 115 18.46 14.99 24.66
CA ILE A 115 19.14 15.94 25.57
C ILE A 115 19.28 15.34 26.97
N ALA A 116 18.23 14.64 27.43
CA ALA A 116 18.23 13.95 28.72
C ALA A 116 19.08 12.65 28.75
N GLY A 117 19.64 12.22 27.61
CA GLY A 117 20.45 11.01 27.51
C GLY A 117 19.64 9.69 27.61
N VAL A 118 18.32 9.74 27.44
CA VAL A 118 17.43 8.56 27.49
C VAL A 118 17.48 7.78 26.18
N THR A 119 17.55 8.48 25.06
CA THR A 119 17.64 7.91 23.71
C THR A 119 18.70 8.64 22.89
N PRO A 120 19.26 8.06 21.81
CA PRO A 120 20.10 8.82 20.88
C PRO A 120 19.27 9.90 20.14
N PRO A 121 19.90 10.99 19.69
CA PRO A 121 19.21 12.00 18.87
C PRO A 121 18.75 11.39 17.54
N VAL A 122 17.56 11.78 17.07
CA VAL A 122 17.03 11.35 15.78
C VAL A 122 18.00 11.77 14.67
N THR A 123 18.40 10.81 13.84
CA THR A 123 19.33 11.03 12.72
C THR A 123 18.65 10.97 11.36
N CYS A 124 17.52 10.27 11.22
CA CYS A 124 16.76 10.21 9.97
C CYS A 124 15.30 9.83 10.18
N ILE A 125 14.49 10.08 9.15
CA ILE A 125 13.11 9.61 9.04
C ILE A 125 13.03 8.59 7.90
N VAL A 126 12.41 7.43 8.16
CA VAL A 126 12.09 6.43 7.14
C VAL A 126 10.57 6.35 7.02
N SER A 127 10.04 6.97 5.98
CA SER A 127 8.60 7.14 5.80
C SER A 127 8.07 6.30 4.67
N ASP A 128 6.88 5.74 4.84
CA ASP A 128 6.08 5.29 3.70
C ASP A 128 5.88 6.44 2.71
N CYS A 129 6.01 6.16 1.41
CA CYS A 129 5.86 7.18 0.37
C CYS A 129 4.44 7.80 0.31
N PHE A 130 3.44 7.14 0.91
CA PHE A 130 2.08 7.67 1.03
C PHE A 130 1.84 8.45 2.34
N MET A 131 2.89 8.88 3.04
CA MET A 131 2.79 9.74 4.21
C MET A 131 3.41 11.12 3.94
N PRO A 132 2.84 11.93 3.01
CA PRO A 132 3.52 13.11 2.46
C PRO A 132 3.84 14.23 3.46
N PHE A 133 3.24 14.23 4.65
CA PHE A 133 3.54 15.21 5.70
C PHE A 133 4.92 14.99 6.33
N THR A 134 5.47 13.78 6.28
CA THR A 134 6.79 13.48 6.88
C THR A 134 7.92 14.19 6.15
N ILE A 135 7.76 14.44 4.85
CA ILE A 135 8.71 15.24 4.06
C ILE A 135 8.77 16.67 4.60
N GLN A 136 7.61 17.28 4.88
CA GLN A 136 7.57 18.62 5.48
C GLN A 136 8.18 18.62 6.88
N ALA A 137 7.86 17.63 7.71
CA ALA A 137 8.46 17.50 9.05
C ALA A 137 10.00 17.31 8.98
N ALA A 138 10.48 16.54 8.00
CA ALA A 138 11.91 16.35 7.78
C ALA A 138 12.61 17.69 7.43
N GLU A 139 12.01 18.50 6.55
CA GLU A 139 12.50 19.83 6.20
C GLU A 139 12.52 20.78 7.42
N GLU A 140 11.44 20.81 8.20
CA GLU A 140 11.31 21.66 9.40
C GLU A 140 12.34 21.32 10.49
N HIS A 141 12.75 20.06 10.57
CA HIS A 141 13.71 19.55 11.55
C HIS A 141 15.13 19.33 10.98
N ALA A 142 15.37 19.69 9.71
CA ALA A 142 16.64 19.45 9.01
C ALA A 142 17.14 17.99 9.08
N LEU A 143 16.23 17.04 8.97
CA LEU A 143 16.51 15.59 9.00
C LEU A 143 16.51 15.02 7.57
N PRO A 144 17.43 14.10 7.23
CA PRO A 144 17.31 13.32 6.01
C PRO A 144 16.08 12.42 6.07
N ILE A 145 15.41 12.27 4.92
CA ILE A 145 14.23 11.42 4.79
C ILE A 145 14.42 10.38 3.69
N ILE A 146 14.21 9.12 4.05
CA ILE A 146 14.08 8.01 3.12
C ILE A 146 12.59 7.74 2.90
N LEU A 147 12.18 7.69 1.64
CA LEU A 147 10.85 7.20 1.27
C LEU A 147 10.91 5.71 0.95
N PHE A 148 10.05 4.93 1.59
CA PHE A 148 9.87 3.51 1.34
C PHE A 148 8.58 3.28 0.55
N SER A 149 8.67 2.59 -0.58
CA SER A 149 7.50 2.11 -1.31
C SER A 149 7.22 0.64 -0.98
N PRO A 150 6.04 0.32 -0.41
CA PRO A 150 5.61 -1.05 -0.19
C PRO A 150 4.98 -1.70 -1.44
N ALA A 151 4.92 -0.99 -2.57
CA ALA A 151 4.41 -1.51 -3.84
C ALA A 151 5.55 -1.99 -4.76
N SER A 152 5.19 -2.60 -5.89
CA SER A 152 6.14 -2.90 -6.97
C SER A 152 6.75 -1.64 -7.57
N ALA A 153 7.93 -1.73 -8.19
CA ALA A 153 8.50 -0.60 -8.92
C ALA A 153 7.56 -0.12 -10.03
N THR A 154 6.87 -1.05 -10.69
CA THR A 154 5.87 -0.77 -11.72
C THR A 154 4.66 -0.03 -11.14
N GLY A 155 4.13 -0.46 -10.00
CA GLY A 155 3.03 0.22 -9.32
C GLY A 155 3.42 1.63 -8.86
N PHE A 156 4.61 1.78 -8.29
CA PHE A 156 5.19 3.06 -7.90
C PHE A 156 5.36 4.00 -9.10
N TYR A 157 5.92 3.51 -10.19
CA TYR A 157 6.14 4.28 -11.40
C TYR A 157 4.82 4.66 -12.10
N ALA A 158 3.83 3.77 -12.13
CA ALA A 158 2.50 4.11 -12.62
C ALA A 158 1.86 5.25 -11.79
N ALA A 159 2.03 5.24 -10.47
CA ALA A 159 1.54 6.30 -9.59
C ALA A 159 2.19 7.67 -9.87
N LEU A 160 3.50 7.70 -10.17
CA LEU A 160 4.20 8.92 -10.59
C LEU A 160 3.58 9.56 -11.85
N HIS A 161 3.00 8.73 -12.72
CA HIS A 161 2.45 9.17 -14.00
C HIS A 161 0.94 9.41 -14.01
N PHE A 162 0.27 9.43 -12.85
CA PHE A 162 -1.16 9.80 -12.79
C PHE A 162 -1.41 11.18 -13.39
N ARG A 163 -0.51 12.14 -13.17
CA ARG A 163 -0.58 13.45 -13.80
C ARG A 163 -0.50 13.38 -15.33
N THR A 164 0.40 12.55 -15.87
CA THR A 164 0.52 12.33 -17.31
C THR A 164 -0.77 11.77 -17.90
N LEU A 165 -1.46 10.86 -17.20
CA LEU A 165 -2.75 10.31 -17.64
C LEU A 165 -3.87 11.38 -17.68
N LEU A 166 -3.88 12.29 -16.71
CA LEU A 166 -4.77 13.46 -16.69
C LEU A 166 -4.49 14.40 -17.87
N ASP A 167 -3.22 14.75 -18.09
CA ASP A 167 -2.80 15.67 -19.16
C ASP A 167 -3.06 15.08 -20.56
N LYS A 168 -3.08 13.75 -20.69
CA LYS A 168 -3.45 13.03 -21.92
C LYS A 168 -4.96 12.77 -22.06
N CYS A 169 -5.77 13.25 -21.12
CA CYS A 169 -7.22 13.03 -21.07
C CYS A 169 -7.61 11.54 -21.11
N LEU A 170 -6.75 10.67 -20.56
CA LEU A 170 -7.08 9.25 -20.39
C LEU A 170 -7.94 9.02 -19.16
N ILE A 171 -7.81 9.92 -18.17
CA ILE A 171 -8.63 9.99 -16.95
C ILE A 171 -9.00 11.46 -16.62
N PRO A 172 -10.07 11.71 -15.83
CA PRO A 172 -11.07 10.73 -15.39
C PRO A 172 -11.82 10.10 -16.57
N LEU A 173 -12.46 8.98 -16.33
CA LEU A 173 -13.36 8.34 -17.28
C LEU A 173 -14.54 9.26 -17.56
N LYS A 174 -15.06 9.20 -18.79
CA LYS A 174 -16.18 10.08 -19.19
C LYS A 174 -17.46 9.80 -18.38
N ASP A 175 -17.75 8.51 -18.20
CA ASP A 175 -18.90 7.98 -17.48
C ASP A 175 -18.67 6.49 -17.16
N ASP A 176 -19.57 5.90 -16.39
CA ASP A 176 -19.45 4.51 -15.92
C ASP A 176 -19.45 3.47 -17.06
N SER A 177 -19.89 3.84 -18.28
CA SER A 177 -19.83 2.91 -19.43
C SER A 177 -18.39 2.52 -19.76
N TYR A 178 -17.40 3.36 -19.44
CA TYR A 178 -15.98 3.10 -19.69
C TYR A 178 -15.46 1.89 -18.90
N LEU A 179 -16.13 1.49 -17.82
CA LEU A 179 -15.80 0.30 -17.04
C LEU A 179 -16.12 -1.01 -17.78
N THR A 180 -17.02 -0.97 -18.78
CA THR A 180 -17.53 -2.18 -19.46
C THR A 180 -17.48 -2.12 -20.99
N ASN A 181 -17.35 -0.94 -21.59
CA ASN A 181 -17.38 -0.73 -23.05
C ASN A 181 -16.05 -1.06 -23.76
N GLY A 182 -15.06 -1.59 -23.03
CA GLY A 182 -13.72 -1.91 -23.56
C GLY A 182 -12.72 -0.75 -23.53
N TYR A 183 -13.09 0.46 -23.07
CA TYR A 183 -12.16 1.59 -23.00
C TYR A 183 -10.92 1.29 -22.15
N LEU A 184 -11.08 0.55 -21.04
CA LEU A 184 -9.95 0.16 -20.20
C LEU A 184 -8.96 -0.81 -20.88
N ASP A 185 -9.27 -1.36 -22.06
CA ASP A 185 -8.32 -2.09 -22.89
C ASP A 185 -7.36 -1.18 -23.68
N THR A 186 -7.54 0.14 -23.61
CA THR A 186 -6.63 1.12 -24.21
C THR A 186 -5.21 0.92 -23.71
N LYS A 187 -4.26 0.83 -24.64
CA LYS A 187 -2.83 0.64 -24.36
C LYS A 187 -2.20 1.93 -23.82
N VAL A 188 -1.32 1.78 -22.83
CA VAL A 188 -0.65 2.90 -22.17
C VAL A 188 0.71 3.15 -22.83
N ASP A 189 0.69 3.73 -24.03
CA ASP A 189 1.90 3.99 -24.82
C ASP A 189 2.56 5.35 -24.53
N CYS A 190 1.91 6.18 -23.72
CA CYS A 190 2.39 7.53 -23.39
C CYS A 190 3.39 7.58 -22.22
N ILE A 191 3.69 6.44 -21.58
CA ILE A 191 4.60 6.36 -20.43
C ILE A 191 5.73 5.38 -20.78
N PRO A 192 6.98 5.86 -20.98
CA PRO A 192 8.14 5.00 -21.22
C PRO A 192 8.31 3.93 -20.14
N GLY A 193 8.81 2.75 -20.46
CA GLY A 193 8.99 1.65 -19.48
C GLY A 193 7.73 0.81 -19.17
N LEU A 194 6.51 1.36 -19.28
CA LEU A 194 5.25 0.62 -19.07
C LEU A 194 4.84 -0.21 -20.29
N LYS A 195 5.70 -1.14 -20.71
CA LYS A 195 5.52 -1.96 -21.91
C LYS A 195 4.32 -2.91 -21.77
N ASN A 196 3.46 -2.94 -22.80
CA ASN A 196 2.33 -3.87 -22.92
C ASN A 196 1.29 -3.80 -21.79
N LEU A 197 1.18 -2.65 -21.12
CA LEU A 197 0.11 -2.37 -20.15
C LEU A 197 -1.07 -1.67 -20.82
N ARG A 198 -2.27 -1.97 -20.32
CA ARG A 198 -3.50 -1.26 -20.64
C ARG A 198 -3.98 -0.47 -19.43
N LEU A 199 -4.94 0.43 -19.61
CA LEU A 199 -5.53 1.20 -18.50
C LEU A 199 -6.07 0.29 -17.39
N LYS A 200 -6.68 -0.86 -17.72
CA LYS A 200 -7.13 -1.83 -16.69
C LYS A 200 -6.00 -2.51 -15.93
N ASP A 201 -4.78 -2.52 -16.47
CA ASP A 201 -3.62 -3.13 -15.84
C ASP A 201 -2.85 -2.13 -14.95
N LEU A 202 -3.23 -0.85 -14.91
CA LEU A 202 -2.67 0.15 -14.00
C LEU A 202 -3.36 0.12 -12.62
N PRO A 203 -2.78 0.80 -11.59
CA PRO A 203 -3.43 0.89 -10.30
C PRO A 203 -4.84 1.46 -10.41
N ASP A 204 -5.82 0.78 -9.83
CA ASP A 204 -7.24 1.00 -10.15
C ASP A 204 -7.81 2.35 -9.66
N PHE A 205 -7.03 3.13 -8.90
CA PHE A 205 -7.37 4.49 -8.48
C PHE A 205 -7.75 5.38 -9.67
N ILE A 206 -7.19 5.11 -10.84
CA ILE A 206 -7.45 5.85 -12.08
C ILE A 206 -8.86 5.58 -12.66
N ARG A 207 -9.56 4.54 -12.19
CA ARG A 207 -10.90 4.15 -12.68
C ARG A 207 -11.98 4.97 -11.98
N THR A 208 -11.96 6.27 -12.22
CA THR A 208 -12.87 7.24 -11.60
C THR A 208 -13.48 8.15 -12.66
N THR A 209 -14.73 8.56 -12.46
CA THR A 209 -15.42 9.58 -13.27
C THR A 209 -15.33 10.97 -12.64
N ASP A 210 -14.81 11.07 -11.41
CA ASP A 210 -14.64 12.33 -10.68
C ASP A 210 -13.31 13.01 -11.07
N PRO A 211 -13.33 14.21 -11.67
CA PRO A 211 -12.11 14.95 -11.97
C PRO A 211 -11.30 15.36 -10.74
N ASN A 212 -11.92 15.39 -9.55
CA ASN A 212 -11.28 15.70 -8.27
C ASN A 212 -11.28 14.47 -7.34
N ASP A 213 -11.18 13.26 -7.90
CA ASP A 213 -11.17 12.02 -7.12
C ASP A 213 -10.11 12.10 -6.00
N PRO A 214 -10.52 11.99 -4.72
CA PRO A 214 -9.60 12.19 -3.61
C PRO A 214 -8.42 11.20 -3.57
N LYS A 215 -8.56 10.01 -4.16
CA LYS A 215 -7.46 9.02 -4.23
C LYS A 215 -6.44 9.44 -5.29
N VAL A 216 -6.90 9.84 -6.46
CA VAL A 216 -6.02 10.33 -7.55
C VAL A 216 -5.28 11.59 -7.11
N GLU A 217 -5.98 12.54 -6.49
CA GLU A 217 -5.36 13.75 -5.93
C GLU A 217 -4.31 13.43 -4.88
N PHE A 218 -4.63 12.55 -3.92
CA PHE A 218 -3.72 12.19 -2.84
C PHE A 218 -2.43 11.54 -3.36
N VAL A 219 -2.55 10.60 -4.30
CA VAL A 219 -1.39 9.92 -4.90
C VAL A 219 -0.55 10.90 -5.72
N THR A 220 -1.20 11.78 -6.49
CA THR A 220 -0.51 12.81 -7.28
C THR A 220 0.22 13.81 -6.38
N GLU A 221 -0.41 14.25 -5.28
CA GLU A 221 0.22 15.16 -4.30
C GLU A 221 1.44 14.51 -3.65
N ALA A 222 1.34 13.24 -3.25
CA ALA A 222 2.47 12.50 -2.69
C ALA A 222 3.61 12.37 -3.71
N ALA A 223 3.30 11.92 -4.93
CA ALA A 223 4.27 11.73 -6.02
C ALA A 223 5.06 13.01 -6.33
N ASN A 224 4.38 14.17 -6.34
CA ASN A 224 5.01 15.46 -6.60
C ASN A 224 6.08 15.84 -5.58
N LYS A 225 6.08 15.23 -4.39
CA LYS A 225 7.03 15.52 -3.31
C LYS A 225 8.20 14.51 -3.26
N PHE A 226 8.18 13.42 -4.05
CA PHE A 226 9.20 12.36 -3.95
C PHE A 226 10.62 12.84 -4.25
N HIS A 227 10.79 13.84 -5.12
CA HIS A 227 12.09 14.44 -5.44
C HIS A 227 12.76 15.15 -4.25
N LYS A 228 12.02 15.42 -3.16
CA LYS A 228 12.56 16.01 -1.93
C LYS A 228 13.19 14.98 -1.00
N ALA A 229 13.01 13.69 -1.27
CA ALA A 229 13.60 12.63 -0.45
C ALA A 229 15.12 12.57 -0.65
N SER A 230 15.85 12.26 0.43
CA SER A 230 17.28 11.96 0.32
C SER A 230 17.51 10.72 -0.53
N SER A 231 16.69 9.68 -0.29
CA SER A 231 16.70 8.43 -1.03
C SER A 231 15.30 7.81 -1.10
N ILE A 232 15.04 7.04 -2.16
CA ILE A 232 13.80 6.27 -2.33
C ILE A 232 14.15 4.78 -2.35
N VAL A 233 13.37 3.97 -1.66
CA VAL A 233 13.66 2.57 -1.39
C VAL A 233 12.47 1.71 -1.76
N LEU A 234 12.70 0.71 -2.62
CA LEU A 234 11.66 -0.15 -3.17
C LEU A 234 11.83 -1.60 -2.69
N ASN A 235 10.74 -2.23 -2.25
CA ASN A 235 10.71 -3.67 -1.91
C ASN A 235 10.65 -4.53 -3.18
N THR A 236 11.69 -4.48 -4.01
CA THR A 236 11.84 -5.29 -5.23
C THR A 236 13.32 -5.54 -5.51
N TYR A 237 13.66 -6.22 -6.61
CA TYR A 237 15.03 -6.40 -7.11
C TYR A 237 15.06 -6.19 -8.63
N ASN A 238 16.21 -5.80 -9.16
CA ASN A 238 16.32 -5.22 -10.51
C ASN A 238 15.82 -6.14 -11.63
N GLU A 239 16.12 -7.42 -11.55
CA GLU A 239 15.87 -8.40 -12.61
C GLU A 239 14.38 -8.64 -12.84
N ILE A 240 13.54 -8.45 -11.82
CA ILE A 240 12.10 -8.74 -11.91
C ILE A 240 11.31 -7.59 -12.56
N GLU A 241 11.86 -6.36 -12.55
CA GLU A 241 11.21 -5.12 -13.00
C GLU A 241 12.13 -4.18 -13.81
N SER A 242 13.13 -4.73 -14.51
CA SER A 242 14.21 -3.99 -15.17
C SER A 242 13.76 -2.86 -16.10
N ASP A 243 12.71 -3.08 -16.90
CA ASP A 243 12.19 -2.06 -17.84
C ASP A 243 11.81 -0.75 -17.13
N VAL A 244 11.14 -0.86 -15.98
CA VAL A 244 10.68 0.30 -15.20
C VAL A 244 11.82 0.86 -14.36
N MET A 245 12.68 -0.02 -13.82
CA MET A 245 13.83 0.42 -13.04
C MET A 245 14.79 1.30 -13.86
N ASN A 246 15.00 1.00 -15.14
CA ASN A 246 15.83 1.83 -16.01
C ASN A 246 15.31 3.28 -16.13
N GLU A 247 13.99 3.45 -16.23
CA GLU A 247 13.37 4.78 -16.24
C GLU A 247 13.49 5.45 -14.87
N LEU A 248 13.21 4.71 -13.79
CA LEU A 248 13.30 5.23 -12.42
C LEU A 248 14.70 5.72 -12.05
N TYR A 249 15.75 4.99 -12.45
CA TYR A 249 17.14 5.41 -12.22
C TYR A 249 17.50 6.71 -12.94
N SER A 250 16.86 7.01 -14.08
CA SER A 250 17.06 8.27 -14.79
C SER A 250 16.37 9.46 -14.11
N MET A 251 15.28 9.21 -13.38
CA MET A 251 14.52 10.25 -12.69
C MET A 251 15.01 10.50 -11.27
N PHE A 252 15.47 9.45 -10.58
CA PHE A 252 15.89 9.51 -9.19
C PHE A 252 17.29 8.89 -9.05
N PRO A 253 18.34 9.71 -8.95
CA PRO A 253 19.71 9.20 -8.79
C PRO A 253 19.88 8.31 -7.54
N SER A 254 19.14 8.62 -6.47
CA SER A 254 19.17 7.91 -5.18
C SER A 254 17.95 7.02 -4.98
N ILE A 255 17.58 6.21 -5.99
CA ILE A 255 16.58 5.15 -5.84
C ILE A 255 17.24 3.78 -5.72
N TYR A 256 16.77 2.99 -4.76
CA TYR A 256 17.39 1.72 -4.37
C TYR A 256 16.37 0.60 -4.29
N THR A 257 16.66 -0.52 -4.94
CA THR A 257 15.93 -1.78 -4.75
C THR A 257 16.54 -2.52 -3.57
N ILE A 258 15.74 -2.84 -2.55
CA ILE A 258 16.20 -3.57 -1.34
C ILE A 258 15.29 -4.76 -1.00
N GLY A 259 14.62 -5.31 -2.01
CA GLY A 259 13.74 -6.45 -1.85
C GLY A 259 14.33 -7.74 -2.44
N PRO A 260 13.61 -8.86 -2.24
CA PRO A 260 12.42 -8.96 -1.39
C PRO A 260 12.80 -8.98 0.11
N LEU A 261 12.14 -8.15 0.93
CA LEU A 261 12.43 -8.05 2.37
C LEU A 261 12.28 -9.40 3.10
N SER A 262 11.34 -10.24 2.66
CA SER A 262 11.15 -11.59 3.23
C SER A 262 12.37 -12.49 2.99
N SER A 263 13.05 -12.40 1.83
CA SER A 263 14.24 -13.21 1.58
C SER A 263 15.42 -12.78 2.47
N PHE A 264 15.65 -11.47 2.63
CA PHE A 264 16.63 -10.95 3.59
C PHE A 264 16.43 -11.51 4.99
N LEU A 265 15.20 -11.44 5.47
CA LEU A 265 14.82 -11.87 6.80
C LEU A 265 14.96 -13.39 6.97
N ASN A 266 14.65 -14.18 5.95
CA ASN A 266 14.85 -15.63 5.97
C ASN A 266 16.33 -16.02 6.02
N GLN A 267 17.21 -15.22 5.41
CA GLN A 267 18.66 -15.46 5.40
C GLN A 267 19.40 -14.88 6.62
N THR A 268 18.75 -14.01 7.38
CA THR A 268 19.37 -13.34 8.53
C THR A 268 18.94 -14.01 9.85
N PRO A 269 19.87 -14.40 10.74
CA PRO A 269 19.50 -14.93 12.06
C PRO A 269 18.71 -13.91 12.89
N GLN A 270 17.42 -14.18 13.15
CA GLN A 270 16.52 -13.26 13.87
C GLN A 270 16.29 -13.63 15.33
N ASN A 271 17.21 -14.36 15.98
CA ASN A 271 16.92 -15.06 17.25
C ASN A 271 16.29 -14.18 18.35
N HIS A 272 16.61 -12.88 18.42
CA HIS A 272 16.02 -11.94 19.39
C HIS A 272 14.82 -11.13 18.85
N LEU A 273 14.59 -11.10 17.53
CA LEU A 273 13.49 -10.38 16.87
C LEU A 273 12.39 -11.32 16.34
N ALA A 274 12.52 -12.63 16.53
CA ALA A 274 11.54 -13.61 16.04
C ALA A 274 10.16 -13.44 16.69
N SER A 275 10.10 -12.92 17.92
CA SER A 275 8.85 -12.59 18.63
C SER A 275 8.20 -11.29 18.16
N LEU A 276 8.94 -10.41 17.48
CA LEU A 276 8.42 -9.18 16.88
C LEU A 276 7.68 -9.48 15.58
N SER A 277 6.40 -9.11 15.53
CA SER A 277 5.59 -9.08 14.31
C SER A 277 4.52 -7.99 14.41
N SER A 278 4.03 -7.56 13.26
CA SER A 278 3.14 -6.40 13.08
C SER A 278 1.75 -6.77 12.56
N ASN A 279 1.34 -8.04 12.71
CA ASN A 279 -0.02 -8.46 12.34
C ASN A 279 -1.05 -7.79 13.26
N LEU A 280 -2.00 -7.04 12.68
CA LEU A 280 -3.12 -6.39 13.38
C LEU A 280 -4.24 -7.38 13.69
N TRP A 281 -4.20 -8.56 13.08
CA TRP A 281 -5.17 -9.63 13.25
C TRP A 281 -4.57 -10.75 14.09
N LYS A 282 -5.37 -11.32 14.98
CA LYS A 282 -4.94 -12.45 15.82
C LYS A 282 -4.69 -13.68 14.96
N GLU A 283 -3.45 -14.14 14.92
CA GLU A 283 -3.01 -15.32 14.19
C GLU A 283 -3.51 -16.62 14.87
N ASP A 284 -4.05 -17.55 14.10
CA ASP A 284 -4.30 -18.92 14.53
C ASP A 284 -3.15 -19.82 14.06
N THR A 285 -2.32 -20.26 15.00
CA THR A 285 -1.16 -21.13 14.70
C THR A 285 -1.55 -22.59 14.48
N LYS A 286 -2.78 -23.01 14.83
CA LYS A 286 -3.24 -24.40 14.66
C LYS A 286 -3.31 -24.80 13.19
N CYS A 287 -3.38 -23.83 12.27
CA CYS A 287 -3.29 -24.15 10.84
C CYS A 287 -1.97 -24.83 10.48
N LEU A 288 -0.88 -24.53 11.19
CA LEU A 288 0.41 -25.15 10.93
C LEU A 288 0.38 -26.63 11.31
N GLU A 289 -0.18 -26.97 12.48
CA GLU A 289 -0.39 -28.37 12.89
C GLU A 289 -1.26 -29.13 11.88
N TRP A 290 -2.29 -28.49 11.34
CA TRP A 290 -3.11 -29.09 10.29
C TRP A 290 -2.33 -29.33 9.00
N LEU A 291 -1.42 -28.42 8.62
CA LEU A 291 -0.58 -28.53 7.43
C LEU A 291 0.45 -29.65 7.52
N GLU A 292 0.95 -29.98 8.72
CA GLU A 292 1.87 -31.12 8.96
C GLU A 292 1.23 -32.46 8.60
N THR A 293 -0.10 -32.55 8.62
CA THR A 293 -0.84 -33.77 8.25
C THR A 293 -1.05 -33.95 6.75
N LYS A 294 -0.54 -33.03 5.92
CA LYS A 294 -0.82 -32.97 4.47
C LYS A 294 0.41 -33.31 3.65
N GLU A 295 0.16 -33.99 2.54
CA GLU A 295 1.19 -34.36 1.58
C GLU A 295 1.90 -33.14 0.98
N PHE A 296 3.15 -33.33 0.56
CA PHE A 296 3.97 -32.30 -0.07
C PHE A 296 3.25 -31.68 -1.29
N GLY A 297 3.23 -30.35 -1.36
CA GLY A 297 2.64 -29.61 -2.48
C GLY A 297 1.16 -29.91 -2.76
N SER A 298 0.41 -30.43 -1.79
CA SER A 298 -0.98 -30.87 -1.98
C SER A 298 -2.04 -29.83 -1.62
N VAL A 299 -1.68 -28.83 -0.81
CA VAL A 299 -2.61 -27.86 -0.23
C VAL A 299 -2.68 -26.58 -1.07
N VAL A 300 -3.89 -26.11 -1.33
CA VAL A 300 -4.15 -24.77 -1.86
C VAL A 300 -4.31 -23.81 -0.69
N TYR A 301 -3.43 -22.81 -0.61
CA TYR A 301 -3.60 -21.70 0.32
C TYR A 301 -4.45 -20.60 -0.31
N VAL A 302 -5.43 -20.06 0.41
CA VAL A 302 -6.35 -19.03 -0.09
C VAL A 302 -6.38 -17.86 0.89
N ASN A 303 -5.94 -16.68 0.43
CA ASN A 303 -6.03 -15.45 1.21
C ASN A 303 -6.11 -14.21 0.31
N PHE A 304 -7.19 -13.44 0.46
CA PHE A 304 -7.44 -12.23 -0.33
C PHE A 304 -6.93 -10.94 0.34
N GLY A 305 -6.05 -11.05 1.34
CA GLY A 305 -5.39 -9.90 1.96
C GLY A 305 -6.32 -9.08 2.84
N SER A 306 -5.79 -8.01 3.45
CA SER A 306 -6.40 -7.25 4.56
C SER A 306 -7.53 -6.27 4.20
N ILE A 307 -7.77 -6.02 2.90
CA ILE A 307 -8.62 -4.90 2.44
C ILE A 307 -9.73 -5.37 1.49
N THR A 308 -9.53 -6.47 0.77
CA THR A 308 -10.49 -6.97 -0.22
C THR A 308 -11.84 -7.29 0.44
N VAL A 309 -12.93 -6.86 -0.20
CA VAL A 309 -14.30 -7.23 0.18
C VAL A 309 -14.89 -8.03 -0.98
N MET A 310 -15.52 -9.16 -0.67
CA MET A 310 -16.20 -9.99 -1.68
C MET A 310 -17.70 -9.99 -1.47
N THR A 311 -18.45 -10.15 -2.56
CA THR A 311 -19.90 -10.36 -2.48
C THR A 311 -20.23 -11.75 -1.91
N PRO A 312 -21.39 -11.95 -1.26
CA PRO A 312 -21.85 -13.27 -0.86
C PRO A 312 -21.86 -14.28 -2.02
N GLU A 313 -22.22 -13.84 -3.23
CA GLU A 313 -22.25 -14.67 -4.43
C GLU A 313 -20.84 -15.13 -4.82
N GLN A 314 -19.86 -14.22 -4.86
CA GLN A 314 -18.46 -14.57 -5.13
C GLN A 314 -17.91 -15.53 -4.07
N LEU A 315 -18.25 -15.31 -2.79
CA LEU A 315 -17.85 -16.20 -1.69
C LEU A 315 -18.37 -17.63 -1.92
N VAL A 316 -19.63 -17.78 -2.32
CA VAL A 316 -20.25 -19.07 -2.62
C VAL A 316 -19.58 -19.75 -3.82
N GLU A 317 -19.28 -19.00 -4.88
CA GLU A 317 -18.60 -19.55 -6.07
C GLU A 317 -17.17 -20.01 -5.76
N PHE A 318 -16.41 -19.26 -4.96
CA PHE A 318 -15.10 -19.72 -4.47
C PHE A 318 -15.22 -20.94 -3.58
N ALA A 319 -16.17 -20.94 -2.64
CA ALA A 319 -16.38 -22.05 -1.72
C ALA A 319 -16.66 -23.35 -2.48
N TRP A 320 -17.62 -23.35 -3.40
CA TRP A 320 -17.93 -24.54 -4.19
C TRP A 320 -16.85 -24.89 -5.21
N GLY A 321 -16.13 -23.91 -5.77
CA GLY A 321 -14.97 -24.20 -6.63
C GLY A 321 -13.84 -24.91 -5.88
N LEU A 322 -13.53 -24.44 -4.66
CA LEU A 322 -12.59 -25.10 -3.75
C LEU A 322 -13.08 -26.50 -3.37
N ALA A 323 -14.33 -26.64 -2.97
CA ALA A 323 -14.91 -27.93 -2.62
C ALA A 323 -14.85 -28.92 -3.80
N ASN A 324 -15.23 -28.49 -5.00
CA ASN A 324 -15.29 -29.36 -6.17
C ASN A 324 -13.90 -29.77 -6.68
N SER A 325 -12.85 -28.96 -6.47
CA SER A 325 -11.48 -29.32 -6.87
C SER A 325 -10.93 -30.59 -6.22
N LYS A 326 -11.55 -31.06 -5.13
CA LYS A 326 -11.11 -32.20 -4.30
C LYS A 326 -9.68 -32.09 -3.74
N LYS A 327 -9.02 -30.93 -3.85
CA LYS A 327 -7.71 -30.64 -3.23
C LYS A 327 -7.84 -30.21 -1.76
N PRO A 328 -6.92 -30.60 -0.87
CA PRO A 328 -6.82 -29.96 0.44
C PRO A 328 -6.68 -28.44 0.30
N PHE A 329 -7.32 -27.67 1.18
CA PHE A 329 -7.20 -26.21 1.15
C PHE A 329 -7.24 -25.57 2.54
N LEU A 330 -6.47 -24.51 2.71
CA LEU A 330 -6.50 -23.62 3.85
C LEU A 330 -7.01 -22.26 3.39
N TRP A 331 -8.18 -21.84 3.87
CA TRP A 331 -8.81 -20.59 3.45
C TRP A 331 -8.98 -19.61 4.61
N ILE A 332 -8.39 -18.43 4.45
CA ILE A 332 -8.51 -17.32 5.39
C ILE A 332 -9.77 -16.51 5.06
N ILE A 333 -10.74 -16.54 5.97
CA ILE A 333 -11.99 -15.76 5.88
C ILE A 333 -12.15 -14.91 7.13
N ARG A 334 -12.02 -13.59 6.99
CA ARG A 334 -12.29 -12.65 8.09
C ARG A 334 -13.77 -12.27 8.16
N PRO A 335 -14.27 -11.89 9.35
CA PRO A 335 -15.65 -11.41 9.52
C PRO A 335 -15.99 -10.18 8.68
N ASP A 336 -15.02 -9.31 8.38
CA ASP A 336 -15.18 -8.08 7.59
C ASP A 336 -15.07 -8.30 6.06
N LEU A 337 -14.63 -9.49 5.60
CA LEU A 337 -14.50 -9.76 4.17
C LEU A 337 -15.86 -9.79 3.45
N VAL A 338 -16.94 -10.13 4.15
CA VAL A 338 -18.31 -10.16 3.63
C VAL A 338 -19.29 -9.80 4.74
N ILE A 339 -20.35 -9.05 4.43
CA ILE A 339 -21.47 -8.82 5.37
C ILE A 339 -22.09 -10.19 5.73
N GLY A 340 -21.83 -10.67 6.95
CA GLY A 340 -22.21 -12.02 7.42
C GLY A 340 -21.06 -13.02 7.53
N GLY A 341 -19.87 -12.73 7.01
CA GLY A 341 -18.67 -13.56 7.15
C GLY A 341 -18.87 -15.03 6.75
N SER A 342 -18.21 -15.95 7.48
CA SER A 342 -18.33 -17.40 7.23
C SER A 342 -19.71 -17.98 7.55
N SER A 343 -20.64 -17.20 8.13
CA SER A 343 -22.01 -17.67 8.37
C SER A 343 -22.81 -17.85 7.07
N ILE A 344 -22.36 -17.22 5.98
CA ILE A 344 -22.90 -17.41 4.63
C ILE A 344 -22.64 -18.84 4.13
N LEU A 345 -21.60 -19.51 4.66
CA LEU A 345 -21.25 -20.86 4.26
C LEU A 345 -22.14 -21.89 4.98
N SER A 346 -22.99 -22.56 4.19
CA SER A 346 -23.97 -23.54 4.68
C SER A 346 -23.34 -24.73 5.43
N SER A 347 -24.13 -25.38 6.29
CA SER A 347 -23.76 -26.66 6.92
C SER A 347 -23.40 -27.74 5.89
N LYS A 348 -24.11 -27.75 4.75
CA LYS A 348 -23.81 -28.63 3.62
C LYS A 348 -22.37 -28.45 3.12
N PHE A 349 -21.91 -27.21 2.96
CA PHE A 349 -20.54 -26.93 2.56
C PHE A 349 -19.53 -27.37 3.63
N LYS A 350 -19.79 -27.08 4.91
CA LYS A 350 -18.90 -27.50 6.01
C LYS A 350 -18.74 -29.02 6.08
N ASN A 351 -19.83 -29.77 5.86
CA ASN A 351 -19.79 -31.23 5.80
C ASN A 351 -18.98 -31.74 4.60
N GLU A 352 -19.19 -31.14 3.42
CA GLU A 352 -18.48 -31.50 2.17
C GLU A 352 -16.96 -31.35 2.25
N ILE A 353 -16.45 -30.42 3.06
CA ILE A 353 -15.01 -30.14 3.15
C ILE A 353 -14.35 -30.73 4.39
N SER A 354 -15.10 -31.46 5.23
CA SER A 354 -14.68 -31.80 6.60
C SER A 354 -13.36 -32.59 6.70
N ASP A 355 -12.99 -33.33 5.67
CA ASP A 355 -11.77 -34.14 5.59
C ASP A 355 -10.56 -33.39 4.99
N ARG A 356 -10.78 -32.23 4.34
CA ARG A 356 -9.79 -31.61 3.44
C ARG A 356 -9.70 -30.10 3.47
N GLY A 357 -10.68 -29.39 4.01
CA GLY A 357 -10.70 -27.94 4.11
C GLY A 357 -10.51 -27.47 5.54
N LEU A 358 -9.67 -26.45 5.74
CA LEU A 358 -9.59 -25.68 6.97
C LEU A 358 -9.92 -24.22 6.70
N ILE A 359 -10.86 -23.66 7.44
CA ILE A 359 -11.25 -22.25 7.36
C ILE A 359 -10.98 -21.58 8.70
N ILE A 360 -10.18 -20.53 8.68
CA ILE A 360 -9.81 -19.75 9.86
C ILE A 360 -9.82 -18.26 9.55
N SER A 361 -9.76 -17.41 10.59
CA SER A 361 -9.85 -15.96 10.41
C SER A 361 -8.53 -15.30 9.99
N TRP A 362 -7.39 -15.77 10.51
CA TRP A 362 -6.08 -15.23 10.16
C TRP A 362 -4.97 -16.23 10.49
N CYS A 363 -3.84 -16.18 9.78
CA CYS A 363 -2.73 -17.10 9.95
C CYS A 363 -1.36 -16.39 9.84
N PRO A 364 -0.28 -17.02 10.32
CA PRO A 364 1.08 -16.57 10.03
C PRO A 364 1.43 -16.89 8.56
N GLN A 365 0.97 -16.03 7.63
CA GLN A 365 1.01 -16.27 6.18
C GLN A 365 2.39 -16.70 5.65
N GLU A 366 3.49 -16.06 6.07
CA GLU A 366 4.82 -16.42 5.59
C GLU A 366 5.21 -17.84 6.02
N ARG A 367 4.86 -18.27 7.24
CA ARG A 367 5.08 -19.65 7.70
C ARG A 367 4.22 -20.64 6.94
N VAL A 368 2.98 -20.26 6.62
CA VAL A 368 2.09 -21.08 5.79
C VAL A 368 2.67 -21.23 4.39
N LEU A 369 3.03 -20.15 3.71
CA LEU A 369 3.57 -20.19 2.34
C LEU A 369 4.86 -21.00 2.25
N ASN A 370 5.74 -20.91 3.24
CA ASN A 370 6.98 -21.70 3.30
C ASN A 370 6.77 -23.16 3.76
N HIS A 371 5.55 -23.57 4.13
CA HIS A 371 5.28 -24.93 4.55
C HIS A 371 5.31 -25.89 3.34
N PRO A 372 5.99 -27.05 3.42
CA PRO A 372 6.20 -27.94 2.28
C PRO A 372 4.91 -28.53 1.68
N SER A 373 3.82 -28.56 2.44
CA SER A 373 2.52 -29.03 1.93
C SER A 373 1.81 -28.03 1.03
N ILE A 374 2.21 -26.75 0.96
CA ILE A 374 1.60 -25.77 0.06
C ILE A 374 2.04 -26.01 -1.37
N GLY A 375 1.07 -26.24 -2.27
CA GLY A 375 1.30 -26.42 -3.70
C GLY A 375 0.90 -25.23 -4.57
N GLY A 376 0.09 -24.31 -4.03
CA GLY A 376 -0.37 -23.13 -4.77
C GLY A 376 -1.09 -22.11 -3.88
N PHE A 377 -1.08 -20.85 -4.32
CA PHE A 377 -1.62 -19.73 -3.58
C PHE A 377 -2.67 -18.95 -4.37
N LEU A 378 -3.93 -19.02 -3.94
CA LEU A 378 -5.01 -18.18 -4.44
C LEU A 378 -5.01 -16.85 -3.68
N THR A 379 -4.73 -15.76 -4.41
CA THR A 379 -4.42 -14.45 -3.84
C THR A 379 -5.04 -13.31 -4.62
N HIS A 380 -5.23 -12.20 -3.93
CA HIS A 380 -5.57 -10.90 -4.50
C HIS A 380 -4.40 -10.21 -5.23
N CYS A 381 -3.18 -10.75 -5.16
CA CYS A 381 -1.98 -10.19 -5.80
C CYS A 381 -1.49 -8.85 -5.21
N GLY A 382 -1.75 -8.56 -3.95
CA GLY A 382 -1.06 -7.46 -3.26
C GLY A 382 0.46 -7.69 -3.25
N TRP A 383 1.25 -6.62 -3.25
CA TRP A 383 2.70 -6.73 -3.45
C TRP A 383 3.42 -7.59 -2.40
N ASN A 384 3.10 -7.42 -1.12
CA ASN A 384 3.64 -8.28 -0.06
C ASN A 384 3.36 -9.77 -0.32
N SER A 385 2.11 -10.12 -0.62
CA SER A 385 1.73 -11.51 -0.91
C SER A 385 2.42 -12.06 -2.16
N THR A 386 2.63 -11.21 -3.17
CA THR A 386 3.37 -11.57 -4.39
C THR A 386 4.83 -11.90 -4.07
N THR A 387 5.52 -11.00 -3.36
CA THR A 387 6.92 -11.21 -2.96
C THR A 387 7.09 -12.40 -2.01
N GLU A 388 6.18 -12.59 -1.06
CA GLU A 388 6.19 -13.74 -0.14
C GLU A 388 5.98 -15.06 -0.90
N SER A 389 5.10 -15.11 -1.89
CA SER A 389 4.89 -16.29 -2.74
C SER A 389 6.11 -16.63 -3.59
N ILE A 390 6.77 -15.61 -4.15
CA ILE A 390 8.03 -15.76 -4.90
C ILE A 390 9.11 -16.31 -3.95
N CYS A 391 9.29 -15.68 -2.79
CA CYS A 391 10.26 -16.14 -1.79
C CYS A 391 9.95 -17.56 -1.27
N ALA A 392 8.70 -18.00 -1.29
CA ALA A 392 8.32 -19.36 -0.92
C ALA A 392 8.43 -20.37 -2.08
N GLY A 393 8.56 -19.92 -3.33
CA GLY A 393 8.55 -20.81 -4.50
C GLY A 393 7.16 -21.36 -4.83
N VAL A 394 6.09 -20.61 -4.50
CA VAL A 394 4.71 -21.07 -4.65
C VAL A 394 4.03 -20.36 -5.84
N PRO A 395 3.45 -21.08 -6.80
CA PRO A 395 2.73 -20.48 -7.93
C PRO A 395 1.35 -19.94 -7.50
N MET A 396 0.81 -18.98 -8.26
CA MET A 396 -0.36 -18.21 -7.85
C MET A 396 -1.60 -18.40 -8.73
N LEU A 397 -2.78 -18.35 -8.10
CA LEU A 397 -4.04 -18.02 -8.76
C LEU A 397 -4.42 -16.59 -8.38
N CYS A 398 -4.61 -15.76 -9.40
CA CYS A 398 -4.66 -14.31 -9.25
C CYS A 398 -6.10 -13.81 -9.37
N TRP A 399 -6.63 -13.18 -8.33
CA TRP A 399 -7.93 -12.52 -8.36
C TRP A 399 -7.78 -11.07 -7.90
N PRO A 400 -7.26 -10.18 -8.77
CA PRO A 400 -7.00 -8.79 -8.41
C PRO A 400 -8.30 -8.02 -8.22
N PHE A 401 -8.33 -7.18 -7.18
CA PHE A 401 -9.50 -6.40 -6.79
C PHE A 401 -9.23 -4.89 -6.82
N TYR A 402 -8.18 -4.44 -6.12
CA TYR A 402 -7.98 -3.02 -5.78
C TYR A 402 -6.51 -2.56 -5.85
N ALA A 403 -6.28 -1.24 -5.93
CA ALA A 403 -4.98 -0.60 -5.91
C ALA A 403 -4.05 -1.18 -6.99
N ASP A 404 -2.84 -1.58 -6.63
CA ASP A 404 -1.78 -2.12 -7.50
C ASP A 404 -1.99 -3.58 -7.92
N GLN A 405 -3.02 -4.25 -7.41
CA GLN A 405 -3.27 -5.67 -7.66
C GLN A 405 -3.44 -6.02 -9.15
N PRO A 406 -4.14 -5.22 -9.99
CA PRO A 406 -4.20 -5.49 -11.42
C PRO A 406 -2.82 -5.45 -12.10
N THR A 407 -1.98 -4.48 -11.70
CA THR A 407 -0.61 -4.34 -12.17
C THR A 407 0.23 -5.56 -11.81
N ASN A 408 0.16 -5.98 -10.55
CA ASN A 408 0.90 -7.15 -10.07
C ASN A 408 0.40 -8.43 -10.78
N CYS A 409 -0.91 -8.61 -10.92
CA CYS A 409 -1.51 -9.74 -11.64
C CYS A 409 -1.02 -9.81 -13.10
N LYS A 410 -0.92 -8.66 -13.79
CA LYS A 410 -0.42 -8.61 -15.17
C LYS A 410 1.03 -9.11 -15.26
N TYR A 411 1.88 -8.74 -14.32
CA TYR A 411 3.27 -9.23 -14.28
C TYR A 411 3.33 -10.71 -13.91
N ILE A 412 2.58 -11.15 -12.90
CA ILE A 412 2.51 -12.54 -12.46
C ILE A 412 2.10 -13.48 -13.60
N CYS A 413 1.08 -13.10 -14.36
CA CYS A 413 0.53 -13.95 -15.41
C CYS A 413 1.30 -13.86 -16.72
N ASP A 414 1.65 -12.66 -17.17
CA ASP A 414 2.11 -12.45 -18.55
C ASP A 414 3.62 -12.29 -18.65
N LYS A 415 4.28 -11.73 -17.63
CA LYS A 415 5.73 -11.46 -17.67
C LYS A 415 6.53 -12.59 -17.01
N TRP A 416 6.11 -12.99 -15.83
CA TRP A 416 6.81 -14.00 -15.02
C TRP A 416 6.29 -15.40 -15.27
N GLU A 417 5.06 -15.52 -15.77
CA GLU A 417 4.37 -16.79 -15.99
C GLU A 417 4.44 -17.69 -14.76
N ILE A 418 4.14 -17.12 -13.57
CA ILE A 418 4.10 -17.84 -12.28
C ILE A 418 2.68 -17.91 -11.70
N GLY A 419 1.67 -17.44 -12.44
CA GLY A 419 0.29 -17.55 -12.00
C GLY A 419 -0.74 -17.46 -13.12
N ILE A 420 -1.98 -17.80 -12.78
CA ILE A 420 -3.14 -17.75 -13.70
C ILE A 420 -4.20 -16.81 -13.13
N LYS A 421 -4.73 -15.92 -13.97
CA LYS A 421 -5.80 -15.00 -13.60
C LYS A 421 -7.15 -15.71 -13.53
N ILE A 422 -7.90 -15.43 -12.46
CA ILE A 422 -9.32 -15.75 -12.30
C ILE A 422 -10.13 -14.53 -12.77
N ASP A 423 -11.18 -14.78 -13.54
CA ASP A 423 -12.11 -13.73 -13.98
C ASP A 423 -12.82 -13.06 -12.79
N THR A 424 -13.11 -11.77 -12.93
CA THR A 424 -13.82 -10.98 -11.91
C THR A 424 -15.21 -11.54 -11.62
N ASN A 425 -15.90 -12.04 -12.66
CA ASN A 425 -17.14 -12.78 -12.53
C ASN A 425 -16.83 -14.25 -12.22
N VAL A 426 -16.55 -14.52 -10.95
CA VAL A 426 -16.13 -15.83 -10.46
C VAL A 426 -17.23 -16.86 -10.70
N LYS A 427 -16.85 -18.03 -11.23
CA LYS A 427 -17.71 -19.21 -11.38
C LYS A 427 -17.01 -20.43 -10.84
N ARG A 428 -17.71 -21.24 -10.03
CA ARG A 428 -17.16 -22.41 -9.32
C ARG A 428 -16.46 -23.40 -10.25
N GLU A 429 -17.02 -23.65 -11.43
CA GLU A 429 -16.46 -24.55 -12.45
C GLU A 429 -15.12 -24.03 -12.98
N LYS A 430 -14.98 -22.70 -13.13
CA LYS A 430 -13.72 -22.09 -13.55
C LYS A 430 -12.70 -22.14 -12.43
N VAL A 431 -13.11 -21.85 -11.19
CA VAL A 431 -12.24 -21.95 -10.01
C VAL A 431 -11.71 -23.37 -9.84
N GLU A 432 -12.58 -24.37 -9.92
CA GLU A 432 -12.22 -25.80 -9.87
C GLU A 432 -11.17 -26.16 -10.92
N ASN A 433 -11.43 -25.83 -12.19
CA ASN A 433 -10.52 -26.12 -13.29
C ASN A 433 -9.16 -25.44 -13.11
N LEU A 434 -9.15 -24.17 -12.70
CA LEU A 434 -7.92 -23.41 -12.48
C LEU A 434 -7.10 -23.94 -11.30
N ILE A 435 -7.76 -24.38 -10.21
CA ILE A 435 -7.08 -25.05 -9.10
C ILE A 435 -6.43 -26.34 -9.58
N ASN A 436 -7.15 -27.15 -10.36
CA ASN A 436 -6.59 -28.40 -10.88
C ASN A 436 -5.41 -28.16 -11.84
N GLU A 437 -5.51 -27.15 -12.72
CA GLU A 437 -4.42 -26.76 -13.62
C GLU A 437 -3.17 -26.28 -12.85
N LEU A 438 -3.35 -25.45 -11.81
CA LEU A 438 -2.27 -24.98 -10.95
C LEU A 438 -1.57 -26.14 -10.24
N MET A 439 -2.35 -27.05 -9.65
CA MET A 439 -1.81 -28.09 -8.77
C MET A 439 -1.18 -29.24 -9.57
N VAL A 440 -1.88 -29.78 -10.57
CA VAL A 440 -1.46 -31.00 -11.27
C VAL A 440 -1.25 -30.85 -12.78
N GLY A 441 -1.76 -29.76 -13.37
CA GLY A 441 -1.65 -29.47 -14.80
C GLY A 441 -0.23 -29.10 -15.26
N ASP A 442 -0.02 -29.11 -16.58
CA ASP A 442 1.28 -28.81 -17.17
C ASP A 442 1.64 -27.33 -17.06
N LYS A 443 0.67 -26.41 -17.11
CA LYS A 443 0.93 -25.00 -16.79
C LYS A 443 1.36 -24.86 -15.33
N GLY A 444 0.73 -25.60 -14.42
CA GLY A 444 1.11 -25.72 -13.01
C GLY A 444 2.59 -26.06 -12.81
N LYS A 445 3.07 -27.09 -13.52
CA LYS A 445 4.48 -27.51 -13.47
C LYS A 445 5.42 -26.43 -14.01
N LYS A 446 5.07 -25.78 -15.14
CA LYS A 446 5.86 -24.68 -15.70
C LYS A 446 5.95 -23.50 -14.74
N MET A 447 4.82 -23.10 -14.13
CA MET A 447 4.78 -22.01 -13.15
C MET A 447 5.64 -22.32 -11.92
N ARG A 448 5.61 -23.56 -11.41
CA ARG A 448 6.51 -24.01 -10.32
C ARG A 448 7.98 -23.89 -10.69
N HIS A 449 8.36 -24.27 -11.90
CA HIS A 449 9.74 -24.08 -12.37
C HIS A 449 10.10 -22.59 -12.40
N ASN A 450 9.27 -21.75 -13.03
CA ASN A 450 9.52 -20.32 -13.15
C ASN A 450 9.63 -19.61 -11.79
N VAL A 451 8.75 -19.92 -10.84
CA VAL A 451 8.79 -19.28 -9.50
C VAL A 451 10.01 -19.71 -8.70
N MET A 452 10.52 -20.94 -8.89
CA MET A 452 11.76 -21.39 -8.27
C MET A 452 12.98 -20.66 -8.81
N GLU A 453 13.03 -20.35 -10.11
CA GLU A 453 14.09 -19.51 -10.69
C GLU A 453 14.04 -18.08 -10.13
N LEU A 454 12.84 -17.50 -9.96
CA LEU A 454 12.68 -16.19 -9.32
C LEU A 454 13.05 -16.21 -7.83
N LYS A 455 12.69 -17.28 -7.10
CA LYS A 455 13.11 -17.48 -5.71
C LYS A 455 14.62 -17.47 -5.59
N LYS A 456 15.32 -18.24 -6.45
CA LYS A 456 16.78 -18.30 -6.46
C LYS A 456 17.40 -16.92 -6.69
N LYS A 457 16.92 -16.15 -7.67
CA LYS A 457 17.41 -14.79 -7.95
C LYS A 457 17.13 -13.82 -6.80
N ALA A 458 15.98 -13.95 -6.16
CA ALA A 458 15.66 -13.17 -4.96
C ALA A 458 16.64 -13.48 -3.82
N ASP A 459 16.97 -14.76 -3.62
CA ASP A 459 17.93 -15.18 -2.60
C ASP A 459 19.33 -14.64 -2.90
N GLU A 460 19.81 -14.79 -4.14
CA GLU A 460 21.10 -14.25 -4.61
C GLU A 460 21.21 -12.72 -4.44
N ASN A 461 20.14 -11.97 -4.76
CA ASN A 461 20.13 -10.51 -4.65
C ASN A 461 20.19 -10.01 -3.19
N THR A 462 19.70 -10.80 -2.26
CA THR A 462 19.58 -10.44 -0.83
C THR A 462 20.63 -11.11 0.06
N SER A 463 21.44 -12.01 -0.50
CA SER A 463 22.68 -12.52 0.11
C SER A 463 23.83 -11.49 0.08
N PRO A 464 24.86 -11.65 0.94
CA PRO A 464 26.07 -10.82 0.86
C PRO A 464 26.68 -10.79 -0.54
N GLY A 465 26.87 -9.59 -1.08
CA GLY A 465 27.35 -9.36 -2.46
C GLY A 465 26.26 -9.21 -3.52
N GLY A 466 24.99 -9.52 -3.19
CA GLY A 466 23.85 -9.27 -4.06
C GLY A 466 23.50 -7.79 -4.17
N CYS A 467 22.84 -7.39 -5.27
CA CYS A 467 22.55 -5.98 -5.54
C CYS A 467 21.64 -5.35 -4.49
N SER A 468 20.54 -6.03 -4.11
CA SER A 468 19.66 -5.55 -3.05
C SER A 468 20.39 -5.44 -1.72
N TYR A 469 21.27 -6.39 -1.38
CA TYR A 469 22.08 -6.35 -0.16
C TYR A 469 23.00 -5.13 -0.14
N ILE A 470 23.74 -4.90 -1.22
CA ILE A 470 24.64 -3.74 -1.37
C ILE A 470 23.85 -2.43 -1.29
N ASN A 471 22.68 -2.37 -1.92
CA ASN A 471 21.80 -1.19 -1.87
C ASN A 471 21.32 -0.90 -0.44
N LEU A 472 20.99 -1.93 0.34
CA LEU A 472 20.64 -1.75 1.75
C LEU A 472 21.81 -1.17 2.55
N GLU A 473 23.05 -1.63 2.33
CA GLU A 473 24.24 -1.03 2.98
C GLU A 473 24.42 0.45 2.61
N LYS A 474 24.19 0.80 1.33
CA LYS A 474 24.28 2.21 0.88
C LYS A 474 23.28 3.09 1.63
N VAL A 475 22.02 2.67 1.70
CA VAL A 475 20.96 3.39 2.42
C VAL A 475 21.29 3.54 3.91
N ILE A 476 21.87 2.51 4.53
CA ILE A 476 22.33 2.57 5.92
C ILE A 476 23.46 3.58 6.11
N ASN A 477 24.45 3.59 5.22
CA ASN A 477 25.58 4.53 5.31
C ASN A 477 25.15 5.99 5.12
N GLU A 478 24.20 6.24 4.21
CA GLU A 478 23.59 7.56 4.01
C GLU A 478 22.84 8.08 5.24
N THR A 479 22.32 7.18 6.08
CA THR A 479 21.55 7.54 7.29
C THR A 479 22.31 7.49 8.60
N SER A 480 23.48 6.87 8.59
CA SER A 480 24.33 6.74 9.78
C SER A 480 25.31 7.91 9.95
N THR A 481 25.50 8.73 8.92
CA THR A 481 26.40 9.89 8.98
C THR A 481 25.65 11.12 9.52
N PRO A 482 26.07 11.71 10.65
CA PRO A 482 25.51 12.96 11.12
C PRO A 482 25.72 14.04 10.05
N HIS A 483 24.64 14.65 9.56
CA HIS A 483 24.70 15.70 8.53
C HIS A 483 25.35 17.02 9.01
N ALA A 484 26.02 17.01 10.17
CA ALA A 484 26.64 18.18 10.80
C ALA A 484 27.94 18.67 10.12
N LEU A 485 28.37 18.12 8.97
CA LEU A 485 29.60 18.57 8.29
C LEU A 485 29.46 19.10 6.87
N HIS A 486 28.35 18.88 6.15
CA HIS A 486 28.26 19.35 4.76
C HIS A 486 27.73 20.78 4.62
N VAL A 487 26.90 21.28 5.55
CA VAL A 487 26.31 22.62 5.45
C VAL A 487 27.31 23.76 5.80
N LEU A 488 28.42 23.45 6.47
CA LEU A 488 29.43 24.45 6.85
C LEU A 488 30.54 24.66 5.81
N LEU A 489 30.68 23.77 4.82
CA LEU A 489 31.71 23.91 3.78
C LEU A 489 31.22 24.63 2.52
N ASP A 490 29.90 24.72 2.29
CA ASP A 490 29.32 25.42 1.13
C ASP A 490 28.99 26.90 1.39
N MET A 491 29.26 27.42 2.59
CA MET A 491 29.10 28.84 2.93
C MET A 491 30.43 29.60 2.85
N ASN A 492 31.13 29.47 1.71
CA ASN A 492 32.29 30.31 1.40
C ASN A 492 32.01 31.09 0.09
N PRO A 493 31.50 32.34 0.16
CA PRO A 493 31.13 33.09 -1.03
C PRO A 493 32.31 33.93 -1.54
N LEU A 494 33.20 33.34 -2.33
CA LEU A 494 34.15 34.10 -3.15
C LEU A 494 34.46 33.36 -4.47
N SER A 495 33.63 33.55 -5.48
CA SER A 495 34.13 34.03 -6.79
C SER A 495 32.96 34.40 -7.70
N THR A 496 33.02 35.63 -8.18
CA THR A 496 32.12 36.21 -9.17
C THR A 496 32.38 35.56 -10.53
N SER A 497 31.39 34.89 -11.10
CA SER A 497 31.28 34.75 -12.55
C SER A 497 29.82 34.84 -12.99
N THR A 498 29.61 35.68 -13.99
CA THR A 498 28.35 36.14 -14.57
C THR A 498 27.59 34.99 -15.24
N PRO A 499 26.26 34.87 -15.06
CA PRO A 499 25.48 33.87 -15.79
C PRO A 499 25.21 34.32 -17.24
N PRO A 500 25.20 33.40 -18.24
CA PRO A 500 24.79 33.74 -19.60
C PRO A 500 23.27 33.91 -19.68
N ARG A 501 22.85 34.84 -20.54
CA ARG A 501 21.47 35.23 -20.82
C ARG A 501 20.60 34.01 -21.19
N ILE A 502 19.51 33.83 -20.46
CA ILE A 502 18.40 32.95 -20.85
C ILE A 502 17.55 33.69 -21.89
N VAL A 503 17.33 33.02 -23.02
CA VAL A 503 16.40 33.42 -24.08
C VAL A 503 14.97 33.07 -23.64
N GLU A 504 14.05 34.01 -23.79
CA GLU A 504 12.62 33.88 -23.49
C GLU A 504 11.96 32.69 -24.22
N PRO A 505 10.97 31.98 -23.62
CA PRO A 505 10.09 31.10 -24.36
C PRO A 505 8.93 31.89 -25.00
N LEU A 506 8.81 31.70 -26.31
CA LEU A 506 7.68 32.08 -27.14
C LEU A 506 6.39 31.35 -26.72
N LYS A 507 5.33 32.15 -26.60
CA LYS A 507 3.89 31.93 -26.82
C LYS A 507 3.32 30.49 -26.79
N GLN A 508 2.32 30.34 -25.92
CA GLN A 508 1.26 29.34 -25.97
C GLN A 508 0.55 29.32 -27.33
N ASP A 509 0.49 28.15 -27.97
CA ASP A 509 -0.45 27.88 -29.05
C ASP A 509 -1.52 26.88 -28.60
N ASN A 510 -2.76 27.28 -28.88
CA ASN A 510 -4.00 26.55 -28.68
C ASN A 510 -4.03 25.26 -29.51
N CYS A 511 -4.41 24.14 -28.89
CA CYS A 511 -4.84 22.96 -29.62
C CYS A 511 -5.97 22.25 -28.87
N CYS A 512 -7.22 22.60 -29.19
CA CYS A 512 -8.43 21.80 -28.96
C CYS A 512 -9.59 22.44 -29.74
N GLN A 513 -9.58 22.30 -31.07
CA GLN A 513 -10.77 22.49 -31.90
C GLN A 513 -10.80 21.39 -32.96
N GLN A 514 -11.59 20.34 -32.70
CA GLN A 514 -12.18 19.51 -33.74
C GLN A 514 -13.33 18.72 -33.12
N LEU A 515 -14.56 19.08 -33.53
CA LEU A 515 -15.71 18.20 -33.80
C LEU A 515 -17.00 19.03 -33.78
N ALA A 516 -17.42 19.52 -34.94
CA ALA A 516 -18.82 19.81 -35.24
C ALA A 516 -19.03 19.94 -36.76
N LEU A 517 -19.30 18.79 -37.41
CA LEU A 517 -19.98 18.71 -38.69
C LEU A 517 -21.07 17.67 -38.51
N TYR A 518 -22.33 18.09 -38.35
CA TYR A 518 -23.47 17.63 -39.13
C TYR A 518 -24.72 18.45 -38.77
N SER A 519 -25.40 18.85 -39.84
CA SER A 519 -26.48 19.80 -40.00
C SER A 519 -27.85 19.34 -39.47
N GLY A 520 -28.67 20.30 -39.03
CA GLY A 520 -30.11 20.13 -38.81
C GLY A 520 -30.82 21.43 -38.41
N SER A 521 -31.15 22.24 -39.41
CA SER A 521 -31.94 23.50 -39.46
C SER A 521 -33.27 23.41 -38.66
N TYR A 522 -33.84 24.42 -37.98
CA TYR A 522 -34.26 25.79 -38.36
C TYR A 522 -34.84 26.53 -37.08
N PRO A 523 -35.24 27.83 -37.10
CA PRO A 523 -34.73 28.86 -36.17
C PRO A 523 -35.78 29.50 -35.21
N VAL A 524 -35.36 30.42 -34.32
CA VAL A 524 -35.87 31.81 -34.18
C VAL A 524 -35.35 32.51 -32.88
N SER A 525 -34.85 33.74 -33.08
CA SER A 525 -34.59 34.91 -32.20
C SER A 525 -33.70 34.78 -30.94
N LEU A 526 -32.48 35.35 -30.93
CA LEU A 526 -32.12 36.77 -30.67
C LEU A 526 -32.70 37.35 -29.36
N SER A 527 -31.86 37.49 -28.32
CA SER A 527 -31.32 38.81 -27.93
C SER A 527 -30.48 38.79 -26.65
N TYR A 528 -29.24 39.25 -26.82
CA TYR A 528 -28.51 40.22 -25.98
C TYR A 528 -27.79 39.83 -24.69
N TRP A 529 -26.62 40.47 -24.62
CA TRP A 529 -25.43 40.26 -23.82
C TRP A 529 -25.24 41.49 -22.91
N ALA A 530 -24.59 41.27 -21.78
CA ALA A 530 -23.76 42.19 -21.00
C ALA A 530 -24.37 43.39 -20.25
N ALA A 531 -24.06 43.45 -18.95
CA ALA A 531 -23.53 44.62 -18.22
C ALA A 531 -23.27 44.17 -16.77
N HIS A 532 -22.02 43.96 -16.37
CA HIS A 532 -21.07 44.94 -15.83
C HIS A 532 -21.03 44.99 -14.30
N HIS A 533 -19.83 44.66 -13.81
CA HIS A 533 -19.07 45.29 -12.73
C HIS A 533 -19.66 45.46 -11.32
N SER A 534 -18.98 44.76 -10.40
CA SER A 534 -18.74 45.06 -8.99
C SER A 534 -18.50 46.54 -8.66
N PRO A 535 -18.73 46.95 -7.40
CA PRO A 535 -17.64 47.62 -6.71
C PRO A 535 -17.38 47.14 -5.26
N LEU A 536 -16.13 47.35 -4.87
CA LEU A 536 -15.45 47.12 -3.60
C LEU A 536 -15.88 48.09 -2.47
N ARG A 537 -15.79 47.65 -1.20
CA ARG A 537 -15.02 48.24 -0.05
C ARG A 537 -15.72 48.15 1.32
N GLY A 538 -15.09 47.41 2.25
CA GLY A 538 -14.60 47.92 3.55
C GLY A 538 -15.51 48.02 4.80
N PRO A 539 -14.93 48.08 6.03
CA PRO A 539 -15.43 47.40 7.23
C PRO A 539 -15.72 48.30 8.46
N LEU A 540 -16.55 47.84 9.44
CA LEU A 540 -16.47 48.01 10.91
C LEU A 540 -17.85 47.95 11.64
N ALA A 541 -17.78 47.51 12.91
CA ALA A 541 -18.77 47.58 14.02
C ALA A 541 -19.82 46.44 14.12
N GLN A 542 -19.65 45.44 15.01
CA GLN A 542 -19.86 45.41 16.48
C GLN A 542 -21.34 45.32 16.96
N ARG A 543 -21.65 44.15 17.56
CA ARG A 543 -22.18 43.94 18.94
C ARG A 543 -23.69 43.60 19.13
N TRP A 544 -23.89 42.65 20.07
CA TRP A 544 -25.11 42.17 20.77
C TRP A 544 -25.98 41.13 20.03
N GLY A 545 -26.44 40.02 20.64
CA GLY A 545 -26.50 39.64 22.05
C GLY A 545 -26.78 38.15 22.26
N GLN A 546 -26.43 37.71 23.46
CA GLN A 546 -26.46 36.36 24.03
C GLN A 546 -27.88 35.86 24.38
N LEU A 547 -27.94 34.53 24.59
CA LEU A 547 -28.83 33.75 25.47
C LEU A 547 -30.26 33.46 25.02
N TYR A 548 -30.55 32.17 24.78
CA TYR A 548 -31.40 31.39 25.70
C TYR A 548 -30.95 29.91 25.70
N LYS A 549 -30.91 29.34 26.91
CA LYS A 549 -30.48 28.00 27.31
C LYS A 549 -31.70 27.28 27.93
N LEU A 550 -31.60 25.95 28.09
CA LEU A 550 -32.46 25.00 28.86
C LEU A 550 -33.57 24.34 28.02
N SER A 551 -33.46 23.05 27.64
CA SER A 551 -33.41 21.79 28.41
C SER A 551 -34.78 21.31 28.90
N LEU A 552 -35.15 20.07 28.53
CA LEU A 552 -35.99 19.09 29.23
C LEU A 552 -35.90 17.80 28.36
N THR A 553 -35.07 16.79 28.67
CA THR A 553 -35.34 15.59 29.50
C THR A 553 -36.72 14.95 29.28
N GLY A 554 -36.77 13.67 28.90
CA GLY A 554 -37.99 12.86 29.05
C GLY A 554 -38.13 11.67 28.11
N GLU A 555 -37.53 10.56 28.54
CA GLU A 555 -37.72 9.14 28.21
C GLU A 555 -39.07 8.59 27.70
N GLN A 556 -38.94 7.44 27.02
CA GLN A 556 -39.83 6.26 26.91
C GLN A 556 -40.97 6.21 25.88
N GLY A 557 -40.95 5.15 25.06
CA GLY A 557 -42.18 4.50 24.58
C GLY A 557 -42.21 3.97 23.14
N THR A 558 -41.88 2.68 22.96
CA THR A 558 -42.57 1.68 22.11
C THR A 558 -42.77 1.90 20.59
N THR A 559 -42.11 1.03 19.81
CA THR A 559 -42.39 0.54 18.43
C THR A 559 -43.81 -0.07 18.22
N PRO A 560 -44.25 -0.47 17.00
CA PRO A 560 -44.02 -0.04 15.59
C PRO A 560 -45.39 -0.04 14.79
N PRO A 561 -45.53 -0.47 13.52
CA PRO A 561 -44.85 -0.18 12.25
C PRO A 561 -45.82 0.44 11.20
N LEU A 562 -45.30 1.06 10.13
CA LEU A 562 -46.08 1.19 8.88
C LEU A 562 -45.19 0.91 7.66
N ARG A 563 -45.51 -0.22 7.03
CA ARG A 563 -45.15 -0.62 5.67
C ARG A 563 -45.56 0.48 4.68
N TRP A 564 -44.72 0.75 3.68
CA TRP A 564 -45.21 0.90 2.31
C TRP A 564 -44.23 0.26 1.32
N THR A 565 -44.85 -0.50 0.43
CA THR A 565 -44.30 -1.35 -0.62
C THR A 565 -44.28 -0.56 -1.93
N ILE A 566 -43.17 -0.68 -2.68
CA ILE A 566 -43.03 -0.85 -4.14
C ILE A 566 -44.09 -0.22 -5.07
N ALA A 567 -43.65 0.62 -6.02
CA ALA A 567 -43.75 0.38 -7.48
C ALA A 567 -43.74 1.70 -8.28
N ALA A 568 -42.67 1.91 -9.05
CA ALA A 568 -42.66 2.14 -10.51
C ALA A 568 -41.21 2.38 -10.96
#